data_AF-A0A7X7FK92-F1
#
_entry.id   AF-A0A7X7FK92-F1
#
_cell.length_a   1.000
_cell.length_b   1.000
_cell.length_c   1.000
_cell.angle_alpha   90.00
_cell.angle_beta   90.00
_cell.angle_gamma   90.00
#
_symmetry.space_group_name_H-M   'P 1'
#
loop_
_entity.id
_entity.type
_entity.pdbx_description
1 polymer ?
#
loop_
_entity_poly.entity_id
_entity_poly.type
_entity_poly.pdbx_seq_one_letter_code
_entity_poly.pdbx_strand_id
1 'polypeptide(L)'
;MVSSSETLDIAMASGGGCAIRFVPDSGEGGDKLVRHLIGLKFKPELTPQQRQEIIEASDLLPGQIPEILAYERGPNTDRRGLSAGIDYAILLTFRSQQDLQTYRDHPWHREMANKYRPWLADMVFVDWEVPRQ
;
A
#
# COMPACT_ATOMS: atom_id res chain seq x y z
N MET A 1 3.65 23.92 -35.99
CA MET A 1 2.53 23.03 -35.63
C MET A 1 2.86 22.45 -34.27
N VAL A 2 2.15 22.92 -33.24
CA VAL A 2 2.34 22.50 -31.85
C VAL A 2 1.58 21.19 -31.66
N SER A 3 2.24 20.14 -31.15
CA SER A 3 1.55 18.90 -30.75
C SER A 3 1.75 18.72 -29.25
N SER A 4 0.62 18.83 -28.56
CA SER A 4 0.44 18.97 -27.13
C SER A 4 0.90 17.75 -26.33
N SER A 5 1.66 17.98 -25.27
CA SER A 5 1.70 17.09 -24.11
C SER A 5 0.46 17.38 -23.26
N GLU A 6 -0.52 16.49 -23.26
CA GLU A 6 -1.62 16.58 -22.31
C GLU A 6 -1.21 15.88 -21.02
N THR A 7 -0.58 16.65 -20.13
CA THR A 7 -0.55 16.33 -18.70
C THR A 7 -1.96 16.60 -18.19
N LEU A 8 -2.78 15.56 -18.05
CA LEU A 8 -4.07 15.69 -17.38
C LEU A 8 -3.84 15.70 -15.86
N ASP A 9 -3.71 16.91 -15.32
CA ASP A 9 -3.91 17.17 -13.90
C ASP A 9 -5.38 16.94 -13.54
N ILE A 10 -5.66 15.94 -12.70
CA ILE A 10 -6.99 15.75 -12.10
C ILE A 10 -6.89 15.83 -10.57
N ALA A 11 -7.39 16.97 -10.09
CA ALA A 11 -8.17 17.22 -8.88
C ALA A 11 -7.67 16.70 -7.52
N MET A 12 -7.29 17.68 -6.69
CA MET A 12 -7.44 17.64 -5.23
C MET A 12 -8.92 17.45 -4.87
N ALA A 13 -9.32 16.22 -4.52
CA ALA A 13 -10.59 15.98 -3.82
C ALA A 13 -10.30 15.93 -2.32
N SER A 14 -10.68 16.99 -1.60
CA SER A 14 -10.77 17.02 -0.15
C SER A 14 -11.92 16.11 0.30
N GLY A 15 -11.63 14.83 0.44
CA GLY A 15 -12.52 13.79 0.98
C GLY A 15 -11.71 12.52 1.04
N GLY A 16 -11.61 11.90 2.23
CA GLY A 16 -10.73 10.74 2.53
C GLY A 16 -11.07 9.44 1.81
N GLY A 17 -11.17 9.48 0.48
CA GLY A 17 -11.26 8.34 -0.41
C GLY A 17 -9.96 8.22 -1.18
N CYS A 18 -9.23 7.14 -0.92
CA CYS A 18 -8.07 6.73 -1.70
C CYS A 18 -8.52 6.50 -3.15
N ALA A 19 -8.18 7.43 -4.05
CA ALA A 19 -8.47 7.28 -5.48
C ALA A 19 -7.52 6.22 -6.05
N ILE A 20 -8.10 5.16 -6.62
CA ILE A 20 -7.40 4.06 -7.25
C ILE A 20 -6.55 4.61 -8.41
N ARG A 21 -5.22 4.68 -8.23
CA ARG A 21 -4.30 4.90 -9.36
C ARG A 21 -3.84 3.54 -9.85
N PHE A 22 -4.58 2.97 -10.80
CA PHE A 22 -4.06 1.84 -11.56
C PHE A 22 -2.85 2.35 -12.34
N VAL A 23 -1.64 1.97 -11.88
CA VAL A 23 -0.40 2.17 -12.64
C VAL A 23 -0.28 0.98 -13.59
N PRO A 24 -0.55 1.13 -14.90
CA PRO A 24 -0.25 0.08 -15.86
C PRO A 24 1.26 -0.11 -15.95
N ASP A 25 1.70 -1.35 -16.15
CA ASP A 25 3.09 -1.61 -16.51
C ASP A 25 3.30 -1.13 -17.96
N SER A 26 3.93 0.03 -18.12
CA SER A 26 4.16 0.65 -19.44
C SER A 26 5.26 -0.03 -20.27
N GLY A 27 5.89 -1.09 -19.75
CA GLY A 27 6.61 -2.06 -20.57
C GLY A 27 7.98 -1.65 -21.13
N GLU A 28 8.56 -0.52 -20.71
CA GLU A 28 9.91 -0.13 -21.14
C GLU A 28 10.91 -0.21 -19.98
N GLY A 29 11.88 -1.13 -20.11
CA GLY A 29 12.79 -1.54 -19.05
C GLY A 29 12.50 -2.99 -18.63
N GLY A 30 13.54 -3.79 -18.38
CA GLY A 30 13.38 -5.23 -18.10
C GLY A 30 12.56 -5.56 -16.85
N ASP A 31 12.30 -4.59 -15.99
CA ASP A 31 11.67 -4.77 -14.68
C ASP A 31 10.14 -4.67 -14.77
N LYS A 32 9.44 -5.56 -14.06
CA LYS A 32 7.97 -5.53 -13.96
C LYS A 32 7.55 -4.83 -12.68
N LEU A 33 6.42 -4.12 -12.73
CA LEU A 33 5.79 -3.56 -11.54
C LEU A 33 5.55 -4.66 -10.50
N VAL A 34 5.78 -4.34 -9.24
CA VAL A 34 5.53 -5.25 -8.11
C VAL A 34 4.40 -4.71 -7.27
N ARG A 35 3.45 -5.59 -6.93
CA ARG A 35 2.39 -5.32 -5.96
C ARG A 35 2.73 -6.03 -4.67
N HIS A 36 2.61 -5.31 -3.56
CA HIS A 36 2.85 -5.80 -2.22
C HIS A 36 1.58 -5.62 -1.40
N LEU A 37 0.84 -6.71 -1.21
CA LEU A 37 -0.37 -6.75 -0.39
C LEU A 37 0.02 -7.16 1.03
N ILE A 38 -0.47 -6.39 2.00
CA ILE A 38 -0.34 -6.64 3.43
C ILE A 38 -1.75 -6.76 4.01
N GLY A 39 -2.09 -7.95 4.51
CA GLY A 39 -3.26 -8.18 5.36
C GLY A 39 -2.87 -8.06 6.82
N LEU A 40 -3.59 -7.25 7.58
CA LEU A 40 -3.39 -7.06 9.02
C LEU A 40 -4.55 -7.70 9.81
N LYS A 41 -4.20 -8.48 10.82
CA LYS A 41 -5.13 -8.92 11.85
C LYS A 41 -4.80 -8.22 13.16
N PHE A 42 -5.72 -7.41 13.65
CA PHE A 42 -5.53 -6.70 14.91
C PHE A 42 -5.74 -7.65 16.08
N LYS A 43 -5.04 -7.39 17.19
CA LYS A 43 -5.36 -8.07 18.45
C LYS A 43 -6.76 -7.67 18.94
N PRO A 44 -7.52 -8.59 19.57
CA PRO A 44 -8.87 -8.30 20.02
C PRO A 44 -8.93 -7.18 21.08
N GLU A 45 -7.86 -7.00 21.86
CA GLU A 45 -7.73 -5.96 22.87
C GLU A 45 -7.41 -4.56 22.31
N LEU A 46 -7.18 -4.42 21.00
CA LEU A 46 -6.83 -3.13 20.42
C LEU A 46 -8.01 -2.15 20.48
N THR A 47 -7.76 -0.95 21.02
CA THR A 47 -8.76 0.09 21.08
C THR A 47 -9.03 0.67 19.69
N PRO A 48 -10.20 1.28 19.44
CA PRO A 48 -10.46 1.99 18.19
C PRO A 48 -9.41 3.06 17.89
N GLN A 49 -8.89 3.75 18.91
CA GLN A 49 -7.86 4.78 18.78
C GLN A 49 -6.52 4.18 18.33
N GLN A 50 -6.12 3.04 18.89
CA GLN A 50 -4.89 2.34 18.47
C GLN A 50 -4.99 1.82 17.03
N ARG A 51 -6.16 1.31 16.63
CA ARG A 51 -6.42 0.93 15.23
C ARG A 51 -6.29 2.14 14.30
N GLN A 52 -6.90 3.26 14.68
CA GLN A 52 -6.83 4.50 13.91
C GLN A 52 -5.39 5.02 13.79
N GLU A 53 -4.57 4.92 14.86
CA GLU A 53 -3.16 5.31 14.83
C GLU A 53 -2.34 4.50 13.81
N ILE A 54 -2.57 3.18 13.71
CA ILE A 54 -1.90 2.35 12.68
C ILE A 54 -2.31 2.83 11.27
N ILE A 55 -3.59 3.10 11.06
CA ILE A 55 -4.12 3.53 9.76
C ILE A 55 -3.53 4.88 9.37
N GLU A 56 -3.53 5.86 10.28
CA GLU A 56 -2.95 7.19 10.04
C GLU A 56 -1.44 7.10 9.77
N ALA A 57 -0.71 6.25 10.50
CA ALA A 57 0.68 6.01 10.21
C ALA A 57 0.87 5.40 8.80
N SER A 58 0.06 4.41 8.41
CA SER A 58 0.16 3.83 7.07
C SER A 58 -0.09 4.85 5.95
N ASP A 59 -0.97 5.84 6.18
CA ASP A 59 -1.27 6.89 5.20
C ASP A 59 -0.10 7.86 4.97
N LEU A 60 0.89 7.89 5.87
CA LEU A 60 2.11 8.69 5.70
C LEU A 60 3.14 8.02 4.76
N LEU A 61 3.00 6.72 4.48
CA LEU A 61 3.98 5.95 3.71
C LEU A 61 4.37 6.59 2.37
N PRO A 62 3.44 7.03 1.49
CA PRO A 62 3.80 7.60 0.20
C PRO A 62 4.59 8.92 0.31
N GLY A 63 4.44 9.65 1.41
CA GLY A 63 5.19 10.88 1.67
C GLY A 63 6.57 10.64 2.26
N GLN A 64 6.84 9.45 2.80
CA GLN A 64 8.09 9.10 3.47
C GLN A 64 9.02 8.25 2.59
N ILE A 65 8.46 7.50 1.63
CA ILE A 65 9.21 6.53 0.82
C ILE A 65 8.88 6.75 -0.66
N PRO A 66 9.77 7.40 -1.44
CA PRO A 66 9.51 7.79 -2.83
C PRO A 66 9.38 6.61 -3.80
N GLU A 67 9.84 5.42 -3.43
CA GLU A 67 9.72 4.18 -4.22
C GLU A 67 8.27 3.68 -4.30
N ILE A 68 7.39 4.13 -3.40
CA ILE A 68 5.96 3.79 -3.43
C ILE A 68 5.28 4.58 -4.55
N LEU A 69 4.93 3.91 -5.64
CA LEU A 69 4.25 4.52 -6.80
C LEU A 69 2.76 4.70 -6.59
N ALA A 70 2.14 3.75 -5.89
CA ALA A 70 0.73 3.77 -5.57
C ALA A 70 0.50 3.07 -4.23
N TYR A 71 -0.48 3.57 -3.51
CA TYR A 71 -0.85 3.16 -2.17
C TYR A 71 -2.36 3.11 -2.09
N GLU A 72 -2.88 1.96 -1.65
CA GLU A 72 -4.29 1.74 -1.42
C GLU A 72 -4.48 0.97 -0.12
N ARG A 73 -5.59 1.21 0.58
CA ARG A 73 -5.84 0.58 1.87
C ARG A 73 -7.32 0.63 2.26
N GLY A 74 -7.76 -0.34 3.06
CA GLY A 74 -9.12 -0.35 3.56
C GLY A 74 -9.46 -1.52 4.47
N PRO A 75 -10.61 -1.43 5.17
CA PRO A 75 -11.10 -2.52 6.01
C PRO A 75 -11.50 -3.73 5.17
N ASN A 76 -11.28 -4.92 5.71
CA ASN A 76 -11.80 -6.14 5.11
C ASN A 76 -13.33 -6.15 5.20
N THR A 77 -13.98 -6.45 4.07
CA THR A 77 -15.46 -6.51 3.95
C THR A 77 -15.95 -7.89 3.52
N ASP A 78 -15.09 -8.91 3.51
CA ASP A 78 -15.49 -10.28 3.17
C ASP A 78 -16.55 -10.81 4.13
N ARG A 79 -17.72 -11.10 3.57
CA ARG A 79 -18.86 -11.68 4.31
C ARG A 79 -18.87 -13.20 4.30
N ARG A 80 -17.95 -13.82 3.57
CA ARG A 80 -17.85 -15.28 3.45
C ARG A 80 -17.02 -15.91 4.56
N GLY A 81 -16.23 -15.10 5.28
CA GLY A 81 -15.38 -15.57 6.37
C GLY A 81 -14.13 -16.32 5.88
N LEU A 82 -13.69 -16.06 4.65
CA LEU A 82 -12.58 -16.74 3.99
C LEU A 82 -11.26 -15.95 4.10
N SER A 83 -11.27 -14.75 4.67
CA SER A 83 -10.08 -13.91 4.83
C SER A 83 -9.21 -14.25 6.04
N ALA A 84 -9.31 -15.46 6.62
CA ALA A 84 -8.51 -15.90 7.77
C ALA A 84 -8.52 -14.94 8.99
N GLY A 85 -9.58 -14.14 9.15
CA GLY A 85 -9.70 -13.14 10.21
C GLY A 85 -8.83 -11.90 10.02
N ILE A 86 -8.37 -11.59 8.79
CA ILE A 86 -7.75 -10.31 8.45
C ILE A 86 -8.80 -9.20 8.56
N ASP A 87 -8.44 -8.10 9.21
CA ASP A 87 -9.33 -6.96 9.49
C ASP A 87 -9.11 -5.80 8.51
N TYR A 88 -7.90 -5.67 7.98
CA TYR A 88 -7.48 -4.53 7.16
C TYR A 88 -6.49 -4.96 6.10
N ALA A 89 -6.53 -4.31 4.94
CA ALA A 89 -5.61 -4.55 3.83
C ALA A 89 -4.92 -3.25 3.42
N ILE A 90 -3.64 -3.37 3.06
CA ILE A 90 -2.82 -2.32 2.47
C ILE A 90 -2.19 -2.90 1.21
N LEU A 91 -2.24 -2.17 0.11
CA LEU A 91 -1.64 -2.53 -1.17
C LEU A 91 -0.68 -1.42 -1.59
N LEU A 92 0.58 -1.79 -1.79
CA LEU A 92 1.63 -0.92 -2.31
C LEU A 92 2.03 -1.36 -3.71
N THR A 93 2.52 -0.40 -4.49
CA THR A 93 3.01 -0.65 -5.85
C THR A 93 4.39 -0.05 -6.03
N PHE A 94 5.30 -0.83 -6.60
CA PHE A 94 6.70 -0.48 -6.83
C PHE A 94 7.07 -0.66 -8.31
N ARG A 95 8.12 0.03 -8.78
CA ARG A 95 8.57 -0.12 -10.18
C ARG A 95 9.25 -1.46 -10.41
N SER A 96 9.86 -2.02 -9.36
CA SER A 96 10.68 -3.21 -9.42
C SER A 96 10.72 -3.94 -8.08
N GLN A 97 11.30 -5.15 -8.08
CA GLN A 97 11.61 -5.87 -6.82
C GLN A 97 12.67 -5.14 -6.00
N GLN A 98 13.58 -4.40 -6.64
CA GLN A 98 14.61 -3.64 -5.95
C GLN A 98 14.00 -2.48 -5.15
N ASP A 99 13.00 -1.79 -5.72
CA ASP A 99 12.25 -0.72 -5.06
C ASP A 99 11.49 -1.25 -3.83
N LEU A 100 10.86 -2.43 -3.96
CA LEU A 100 10.24 -3.11 -2.82
C LEU A 100 11.27 -3.42 -1.72
N GLN A 101 12.48 -3.85 -2.08
CA GLN A 101 13.54 -4.10 -1.11
C GLN A 101 14.00 -2.80 -0.43
N THR A 102 14.19 -1.72 -1.18
CA THR A 102 14.50 -0.39 -0.64
C THR A 102 13.44 0.06 0.36
N TYR A 103 12.15 -0.11 0.04
CA TYR A 103 11.05 0.15 0.97
C TYR A 103 11.15 -0.67 2.26
N ARG A 104 11.44 -1.97 2.17
CA ARG A 104 11.57 -2.86 3.34
C ARG A 104 12.71 -2.42 4.27
N ASP A 105 13.83 -2.02 3.70
CA ASP A 105 15.02 -1.60 4.44
C ASP A 105 14.95 -0.15 4.93
N HIS A 106 14.00 0.63 4.42
CA HIS A 106 13.86 2.05 4.75
C HIS A 106 13.70 2.24 6.27
N PRO A 107 14.50 3.11 6.92
CA PRO A 107 14.49 3.29 8.37
C PRO A 107 13.09 3.58 8.93
N TRP A 108 12.35 4.45 8.24
CA TRP A 108 10.98 4.80 8.63
C TRP A 108 10.04 3.59 8.62
N HIS A 109 10.10 2.74 7.58
CA HIS A 109 9.29 1.53 7.50
C HIS A 109 9.63 0.58 8.64
N ARG A 110 10.93 0.37 8.92
CA ARG A 110 11.38 -0.50 10.02
C ARG A 110 10.94 0.01 11.39
N GLU A 111 11.01 1.31 11.62
CA GLU A 111 10.53 1.93 12.86
C GLU A 111 9.03 1.72 13.06
N MET A 112 8.22 2.00 12.04
CA MET A 112 6.77 1.80 12.13
C MET A 112 6.40 0.32 12.28
N ALA A 113 7.05 -0.56 11.52
CA ALA A 113 6.85 -2.01 11.64
C ALA A 113 7.15 -2.48 13.07
N ASN A 114 8.27 -2.07 13.66
CA ASN A 114 8.62 -2.43 15.03
C ASN A 114 7.65 -1.84 16.06
N LYS A 115 7.21 -0.58 15.87
CA LYS A 115 6.27 0.10 16.75
C LYS A 115 4.91 -0.60 16.80
N TYR A 116 4.38 -1.00 15.64
CA TYR A 116 3.01 -1.52 15.54
C TYR A 116 2.91 -3.05 15.55
N ARG A 117 4.00 -3.79 15.30
CA ARG A 117 4.02 -5.26 15.35
C ARG A 117 3.41 -5.85 16.64
N PRO A 118 3.63 -5.29 17.84
CA PRO A 118 3.02 -5.80 19.07
C PRO A 118 1.49 -5.71 19.13
N TRP A 119 0.87 -4.89 18.28
CA TRP A 119 -0.59 -4.67 18.21
C TRP A 119 -1.29 -5.62 17.23
N LEU A 120 -0.51 -6.33 16.43
CA LEU A 120 -1.00 -7.25 15.41
C LEU A 120 -0.97 -8.69 15.94
N ALA A 121 -2.10 -9.38 15.83
CA ALA A 121 -2.18 -10.80 16.14
C ALA A 121 -1.56 -11.64 15.03
N ASP A 122 -1.75 -11.23 13.79
CA ASP A 122 -1.21 -11.92 12.61
C ASP A 122 -1.07 -10.96 11.42
N MET A 123 -0.30 -11.38 10.42
CA MET A 123 -0.09 -10.65 9.17
C MET A 123 0.05 -11.62 8.00
N VAL A 124 -0.51 -11.24 6.85
CA VAL A 124 -0.31 -11.95 5.58
C VAL A 124 0.36 -11.00 4.60
N PHE A 125 1.36 -11.49 3.88
CA PHE A 125 2.06 -10.74 2.84
C PHE A 125 1.95 -11.50 1.53
N VAL A 126 1.59 -10.81 0.46
CA VAL A 126 1.55 -11.39 -0.90
C VAL A 126 2.20 -10.42 -1.85
N ASP A 127 3.27 -10.87 -2.50
CA ASP A 127 3.96 -10.15 -3.55
C ASP A 127 3.65 -10.78 -4.90
N TRP A 128 3.41 -9.97 -5.91
CA TRP A 128 3.40 -10.45 -7.29
C TRP A 128 3.91 -9.40 -8.25
N GLU A 129 4.58 -9.88 -9.29
CA GLU A 129 4.87 -9.07 -10.47
C GLU A 129 3.61 -8.93 -11.32
N VAL A 130 3.28 -7.70 -11.72
CA VAL A 130 2.18 -7.44 -12.63
C VAL A 130 2.57 -7.95 -14.02
N PRO A 131 1.78 -8.87 -14.63
CA PRO A 131 2.03 -9.28 -16.00
C PRO A 131 1.87 -8.09 -16.95
N ARG A 132 2.73 -7.99 -17.96
CA ARG A 132 2.56 -7.04 -19.06
C ARG A 132 1.27 -7.37 -19.81
N GLN A 133 0.47 -6.35 -20.11
CA GLN A 133 -0.77 -6.46 -20.88
C GLN A 133 -0.56 -6.05 -22.32
#